data_AF-A0A7Y4Z7P7-F1
#
_entry.id   AF-A0A7Y4Z7P7-F1
#
_cell.length_a   1.000
_cell.length_b   1.000
_cell.length_c   1.000
_cell.angle_alpha   90.00
_cell.angle_beta   90.00
_cell.angle_gamma   90.00
#
_symmetry.space_group_name_H-M   'P 1'
#
loop_
_entity.id
_entity.type
_entity.pdbx_description
1 polymer ?
#
loop_
_entity_poly.entity_id
_entity_poly.type
_entity_poly.pdbx_seq_one_letter_code
_entity_poly.pdbx_strand_id
1 'polypeptide(L)'
;MACIHKFASDLNLDCLDFEPTTLIVGTFNPGWENLGNYAQWFYGRTNNNYFWDVLPRLYENSNLRLARHTEWKAFCSRHKIALTDLIYSIDDADSNNQAHINQLKNYRDDAIARHFHQFTLVSIPAILENHPTITHVYLTRQTTADFWQQRWLPIVRYCNENSIKTQTLLTPSGSARFQMPKGVDITLRDFIFNRWQNSWYPMQTSALKNSQKLQI
;
A
#
# COMPACT_ATOMS: atom_id res chain seq x y z
N MET A 1 21.05 11.43 -11.23
CA MET A 1 20.27 10.33 -11.86
C MET A 1 18.94 10.23 -11.15
N ALA A 2 17.81 10.15 -11.86
CA ALA A 2 16.49 9.99 -11.27
C ALA A 2 16.42 8.81 -10.28
N CYS A 3 15.60 8.92 -9.25
CA CYS A 3 15.33 7.81 -8.34
C CYS A 3 14.14 7.01 -8.86
N ILE A 4 14.42 5.89 -9.51
CA ILE A 4 13.40 4.94 -9.97
C ILE A 4 12.91 4.12 -8.78
N HIS A 5 11.64 3.72 -8.80
CA HIS A 5 11.04 2.82 -7.83
C HIS A 5 11.79 1.47 -7.75
N LYS A 6 11.96 0.93 -6.55
CA LYS A 6 12.70 -0.33 -6.33
C LYS A 6 12.09 -1.53 -7.07
N PHE A 7 10.77 -1.54 -7.20
CA PHE A 7 10.01 -2.61 -7.88
C PHE A 7 9.32 -2.06 -9.13
N ALA A 8 10.02 -1.22 -9.92
CA ALA A 8 9.42 -0.54 -11.07
C ALA A 8 8.74 -1.50 -12.07
N SER A 9 9.31 -2.68 -12.29
CA SER A 9 8.74 -3.72 -13.15
C SER A 9 7.41 -4.30 -12.64
N ASP A 10 7.11 -4.16 -11.36
CA ASP A 10 5.89 -4.72 -10.76
C ASP A 10 4.75 -3.68 -10.73
N LEU A 11 5.02 -2.40 -10.99
CA LEU A 11 4.05 -1.32 -10.78
C LEU A 11 2.84 -1.36 -11.71
N ASN A 12 3.02 -1.85 -12.94
CA ASN A 12 1.95 -1.94 -13.94
C ASN A 12 1.19 -3.27 -13.93
N LEU A 13 1.53 -4.17 -13.00
CA LEU A 13 0.88 -5.48 -12.83
C LEU A 13 1.07 -6.47 -13.99
N ASP A 14 2.04 -6.22 -14.89
CA ASP A 14 2.30 -7.04 -16.09
C ASP A 14 2.64 -8.51 -15.78
N CYS A 15 3.09 -8.80 -14.55
CA CYS A 15 3.57 -10.12 -14.11
C CYS A 15 2.60 -10.86 -13.17
N LEU A 16 1.32 -10.48 -13.10
CA LEU A 16 0.35 -11.18 -12.27
C LEU A 16 -0.05 -12.54 -12.86
N ASP A 17 -0.16 -13.55 -12.00
CA ASP A 17 -0.66 -14.89 -12.33
C ASP A 17 -2.16 -15.07 -12.00
N PHE A 18 -2.86 -13.96 -11.73
CA PHE A 18 -4.28 -13.93 -11.38
C PHE A 18 -4.95 -12.63 -11.82
N GLU A 19 -6.28 -12.69 -11.97
CA GLU A 19 -7.13 -11.51 -12.16
C GLU A 19 -7.41 -10.82 -10.82
N PRO A 20 -6.88 -9.61 -10.56
CA PRO A 20 -7.05 -8.94 -9.28
C PRO A 20 -8.47 -8.38 -9.13
N THR A 21 -9.04 -8.48 -7.93
CA THR A 21 -10.30 -7.82 -7.58
C THR A 21 -10.10 -6.62 -6.65
N THR A 22 -8.93 -6.55 -6.01
CA THR A 22 -8.52 -5.47 -5.11
C THR A 22 -7.17 -4.93 -5.54
N LEU A 23 -7.05 -3.61 -5.63
CA LEU A 23 -5.79 -2.90 -5.81
C LEU A 23 -5.43 -2.15 -4.53
N ILE A 24 -4.23 -2.37 -4.01
CA ILE A 24 -3.69 -1.57 -2.92
C ILE A 24 -2.54 -0.72 -3.47
N VAL A 25 -2.63 0.58 -3.21
CA VAL A 25 -1.72 1.59 -3.73
C VAL A 25 -0.92 2.17 -2.55
N GLY A 26 0.40 2.07 -2.61
CA GLY A 26 1.32 2.78 -1.72
C GLY A 26 1.76 4.13 -2.31
N THR A 27 2.85 4.69 -1.78
CA THR A 27 3.34 6.02 -2.19
C THR A 27 4.55 5.91 -3.12
N PHE A 28 5.69 5.54 -2.55
CA PHE A 28 6.95 5.34 -3.25
C PHE A 28 7.94 4.52 -2.42
N ASN A 29 8.61 3.55 -3.04
CA ASN A 29 9.79 2.88 -2.50
C ASN A 29 11.04 3.20 -3.34
N PRO A 30 12.00 4.02 -2.86
CA PRO A 30 13.16 4.44 -3.63
C PRO A 30 14.10 3.26 -3.96
N GLY A 31 14.55 3.21 -5.21
CA GLY A 31 15.31 2.08 -5.77
C GLY A 31 16.84 2.25 -5.83
N TRP A 32 17.40 3.39 -5.42
CA TRP A 32 18.87 3.52 -5.40
C TRP A 32 19.52 2.55 -4.40
N GLU A 33 20.59 1.90 -4.85
CA GLU A 33 21.32 0.90 -4.06
C GLU A 33 22.00 1.49 -2.81
N ASN A 34 22.52 2.72 -2.91
CA ASN A 34 23.22 3.42 -1.83
C ASN A 34 22.33 3.85 -0.65
N LEU A 35 21.02 3.59 -0.71
CA LEU A 35 20.08 3.87 0.39
C LEU A 35 19.99 2.73 1.42
N GLY A 36 20.53 1.55 1.12
CA GLY A 36 20.41 0.38 1.99
C GLY A 36 18.98 -0.17 2.07
N ASN A 37 18.21 -0.03 0.99
CA ASN A 37 16.83 -0.50 0.92
C ASN A 37 16.76 -2.03 0.78
N TYR A 38 16.57 -2.71 1.91
CA TYR A 38 16.52 -4.18 2.01
C TYR A 38 15.15 -4.79 1.70
N ALA A 39 14.15 -4.00 1.26
CA ALA A 39 12.83 -4.54 0.92
C ALA A 39 12.96 -5.62 -0.17
N GLN A 40 12.43 -6.82 0.07
CA GLN A 40 12.41 -7.87 -0.95
C GLN A 40 11.21 -7.77 -1.89
N TRP A 41 10.14 -7.10 -1.44
CA TRP A 41 8.94 -6.79 -2.21
C TRP A 41 8.17 -5.64 -1.53
N PHE A 42 6.99 -5.26 -2.04
CA PHE A 42 6.15 -4.21 -1.48
C PHE A 42 5.97 -4.37 0.04
N TYR A 43 6.06 -3.25 0.77
CA TYR A 43 6.00 -3.20 2.24
C TYR A 43 7.00 -4.13 2.97
N GLY A 44 8.05 -4.61 2.30
CA GLY A 44 8.99 -5.61 2.83
C GLY A 44 9.98 -5.10 3.89
N ARG A 45 9.92 -3.82 4.29
CA ARG A 45 10.70 -3.28 5.43
C ARG A 45 9.97 -3.53 6.75
N THR A 46 9.79 -4.80 7.08
CA THR A 46 8.82 -5.28 8.08
C THR A 46 9.15 -4.92 9.53
N ASN A 47 10.38 -4.48 9.83
CA ASN A 47 10.75 -4.00 11.17
C ASN A 47 9.89 -2.82 11.65
N ASN A 48 9.51 -1.92 10.73
CA ASN A 48 8.70 -0.74 11.04
C ASN A 48 7.51 -0.58 10.08
N ASN A 49 7.10 -1.68 9.44
CA ASN A 49 5.94 -1.73 8.57
C ASN A 49 5.10 -2.96 8.94
N TYR A 50 3.82 -2.73 9.22
CA TYR A 50 2.86 -3.70 9.74
C TYR A 50 1.91 -4.21 8.66
N PHE A 51 2.15 -3.89 7.38
CA PHE A 51 1.29 -4.30 6.27
C PHE A 51 1.08 -5.82 6.24
N TRP A 52 2.16 -6.59 6.30
CA TRP A 52 2.15 -8.06 6.28
C TRP A 52 1.71 -8.71 7.60
N ASP A 53 1.38 -7.91 8.62
CA ASP A 53 0.67 -8.35 9.83
C ASP A 53 -0.82 -8.04 9.68
N VAL A 54 -1.15 -6.79 9.33
CA VAL A 54 -2.52 -6.29 9.30
C VAL A 54 -3.34 -6.86 8.15
N LEU A 55 -2.81 -6.86 6.92
CA LEU A 55 -3.58 -7.31 5.76
C LEU A 55 -3.96 -8.80 5.88
N PRO A 56 -3.05 -9.74 6.20
CA PRO A 56 -3.43 -11.14 6.33
C PRO A 56 -4.39 -11.42 7.49
N ARG A 57 -4.33 -10.62 8.56
CA ARG A 57 -5.30 -10.70 9.66
C ARG A 57 -6.74 -10.41 9.22
N LEU A 58 -6.94 -9.53 8.23
CA LEU A 58 -8.29 -9.23 7.71
C LEU A 58 -8.94 -10.44 7.02
N TYR A 59 -8.14 -11.34 6.46
CA TYR A 59 -8.64 -12.47 5.65
C TYR A 59 -8.58 -13.80 6.38
N GLU A 60 -7.48 -14.08 7.09
CA GLU A 60 -7.16 -15.41 7.61
C GLU A 60 -6.74 -15.39 9.07
N ASN A 61 -6.83 -14.23 9.76
CA ASN A 61 -6.32 -14.04 11.12
C ASN A 61 -4.84 -14.48 11.28
N SER A 62 -4.03 -14.33 10.23
CA SER A 62 -2.64 -14.77 10.16
C SER A 62 -1.67 -13.59 10.17
N ASN A 63 -0.40 -13.82 10.54
CA ASN A 63 0.66 -12.80 10.51
C ASN A 63 1.81 -13.27 9.62
N LEU A 64 2.04 -12.55 8.52
CA LEU A 64 3.08 -12.86 7.52
C LEU A 64 4.29 -11.91 7.63
N ARG A 65 4.42 -11.11 8.70
CA ARG A 65 5.48 -10.10 8.83
C ARG A 65 6.90 -10.69 8.82
N LEU A 66 7.05 -11.94 9.26
CA LEU A 66 8.31 -12.69 9.25
C LEU A 66 8.40 -13.70 8.09
N ALA A 67 7.36 -13.77 7.26
CA ALA A 67 7.31 -14.67 6.12
C ALA A 67 8.20 -14.16 4.98
N ARG A 68 8.54 -15.04 4.04
CA ARG A 68 9.28 -14.67 2.84
C ARG A 68 8.38 -13.98 1.83
N HIS A 69 8.95 -13.17 0.93
CA HIS A 69 8.19 -12.48 -0.11
C HIS A 69 7.40 -13.41 -1.04
N THR A 70 7.83 -14.68 -1.19
CA THR A 70 7.06 -15.69 -1.93
C THR A 70 5.73 -16.02 -1.26
N GLU A 71 5.68 -16.02 0.07
CA GLU A 71 4.45 -16.24 0.84
C GLU A 71 3.51 -15.03 0.77
N TRP A 72 4.08 -13.82 0.73
CA TRP A 72 3.34 -12.59 0.47
C TRP A 72 2.68 -12.61 -0.93
N LYS A 73 3.43 -12.99 -1.96
CA LYS A 73 2.92 -13.16 -3.33
C LYS A 73 1.81 -14.21 -3.38
N ALA A 74 2.01 -15.36 -2.73
CA ALA A 74 1.01 -16.42 -2.65
C ALA A 74 -0.27 -15.96 -1.93
N PHE A 75 -0.15 -15.19 -0.85
CA PHE A 75 -1.29 -14.58 -0.17
C PHE A 75 -2.05 -13.64 -1.11
N CYS A 76 -1.35 -12.74 -1.80
CA CYS A 76 -1.94 -11.84 -2.79
C CYS A 76 -2.68 -12.58 -3.91
N SER A 77 -2.08 -13.64 -4.47
CA SER A 77 -2.68 -14.43 -5.54
C SER A 77 -3.95 -15.18 -5.11
N ARG A 78 -3.96 -15.76 -3.90
CA ARG A 78 -5.15 -16.42 -3.34
C ARG A 78 -6.30 -15.45 -3.08
N HIS A 79 -6.00 -14.24 -2.61
CA HIS A 79 -7.01 -13.23 -2.26
C HIS A 79 -7.27 -12.19 -3.36
N LYS A 80 -6.68 -12.38 -4.55
CA LYS A 80 -6.84 -11.50 -5.71
C LYS A 80 -6.48 -10.04 -5.41
N ILE A 81 -5.37 -9.84 -4.71
CA ILE A 81 -4.87 -8.53 -4.29
C ILE A 81 -3.65 -8.15 -5.12
N ALA A 82 -3.77 -7.11 -5.92
CA ALA A 82 -2.66 -6.45 -6.59
C ALA A 82 -2.08 -5.32 -5.73
N LEU A 83 -0.76 -5.08 -5.86
CA LEU A 83 -0.04 -4.00 -5.18
C LEU A 83 0.65 -3.12 -6.21
N THR A 84 0.59 -1.80 -6.01
CA THR A 84 1.33 -0.81 -6.79
C THR A 84 1.61 0.42 -5.90
N ASP A 85 2.27 1.44 -6.44
CA ASP A 85 2.56 2.72 -5.77
C ASP A 85 2.15 3.89 -6.67
N LEU A 86 1.97 5.09 -6.10
CA LEU A 86 1.61 6.29 -6.87
C LEU A 86 2.73 6.80 -7.78
N ILE A 87 3.99 6.66 -7.35
CA ILE A 87 5.15 7.26 -8.01
C ILE A 87 6.01 6.17 -8.65
N TYR A 88 6.31 6.33 -9.94
CA TYR A 88 7.25 5.49 -10.67
C TYR A 88 8.70 5.97 -10.47
N SER A 89 8.94 7.28 -10.56
CA SER A 89 10.24 7.87 -10.30
C SER A 89 10.17 9.31 -9.79
N ILE A 90 11.24 9.71 -9.10
CA ILE A 90 11.53 11.09 -8.74
C ILE A 90 12.62 11.58 -9.69
N ASP A 91 12.26 12.45 -10.62
CA ASP A 91 13.05 12.74 -11.81
C ASP A 91 14.13 13.80 -11.55
N ASP A 92 13.88 14.70 -10.59
CA ASP A 92 14.84 15.70 -10.11
C ASP A 92 15.70 15.21 -8.93
N ALA A 93 15.58 13.94 -8.55
CA ALA A 93 16.49 13.33 -7.59
C ALA A 93 17.89 13.14 -8.21
N ASP A 94 18.92 13.23 -7.35
CA ASP A 94 20.31 13.05 -7.77
C ASP A 94 21.10 12.21 -6.76
N SER A 95 21.59 11.06 -7.22
CA SER A 95 22.33 10.09 -6.43
C SER A 95 23.72 10.57 -6.00
N ASN A 96 24.22 11.65 -6.58
CA ASN A 96 25.47 12.30 -6.17
C ASN A 96 25.25 13.43 -5.16
N ASN A 97 23.99 13.82 -4.94
CA ASN A 97 23.64 14.85 -3.98
C ASN A 97 23.35 14.24 -2.61
N GLN A 98 24.23 14.49 -1.64
CA GLN A 98 24.10 13.94 -0.28
C GLN A 98 22.80 14.37 0.42
N ALA A 99 22.27 15.57 0.12
CA ALA A 99 20.99 16.01 0.65
C ALA A 99 19.86 15.11 0.13
N HIS A 100 19.83 14.82 -1.18
CA HIS A 100 18.81 13.95 -1.78
C HIS A 100 18.87 12.52 -1.23
N ILE A 101 20.09 11.97 -1.08
CA ILE A 101 20.31 10.68 -0.42
C ILE A 101 19.69 10.69 0.98
N ASN A 102 19.98 11.72 1.79
CA ASN A 102 19.47 11.82 3.15
C ASN A 102 17.94 11.91 3.22
N GLN A 103 17.30 12.61 2.28
CA GLN A 103 15.84 12.70 2.22
C GLN A 103 15.18 11.37 1.85
N LEU A 104 15.78 10.60 0.93
CA LEU A 104 15.23 9.33 0.46
C LEU A 104 15.55 8.14 1.36
N LYS A 105 16.67 8.18 2.10
CA LYS A 105 17.15 7.09 2.97
C LYS A 105 16.17 6.69 4.07
N ASN A 106 15.34 7.64 4.53
CA ASN A 106 14.38 7.40 5.60
C ASN A 106 12.98 7.07 5.09
N TYR A 107 12.77 7.06 3.77
CA TYR A 107 11.51 6.63 3.15
C TYR A 107 10.30 7.43 3.65
N ARG A 108 10.52 8.72 3.87
CA ARG A 108 9.56 9.63 4.49
C ARG A 108 8.76 10.33 3.40
N ASP A 109 7.47 10.01 3.32
CA ASP A 109 6.54 10.66 2.40
C ASP A 109 6.58 12.19 2.51
N ASP A 110 6.73 12.73 3.72
CA ASP A 110 6.80 14.16 3.95
C ASP A 110 8.11 14.80 3.44
N ALA A 111 9.21 14.04 3.42
CA ALA A 111 10.45 14.47 2.82
C ALA A 111 10.34 14.48 1.29
N ILE A 112 9.73 13.45 0.71
CA ILE A 112 9.50 13.36 -0.74
C ILE A 112 8.69 14.57 -1.24
N ALA A 113 7.55 14.84 -0.59
CA ALA A 113 6.65 15.93 -0.98
C ALA A 113 7.27 17.33 -0.85
N ARG A 114 8.23 17.52 0.07
CA ARG A 114 8.83 18.84 0.33
C ARG A 114 10.07 19.14 -0.49
N HIS A 115 10.85 18.13 -0.85
CA HIS A 115 12.20 18.31 -1.40
C HIS A 115 12.34 17.97 -2.88
N PHE A 116 11.29 17.42 -3.50
CA PHE A 116 11.28 17.05 -4.90
C PHE A 116 10.02 17.57 -5.58
N HIS A 117 10.13 17.85 -6.88
CA HIS A 117 9.12 18.58 -7.65
C HIS A 117 8.82 17.94 -9.01
N GLN A 118 9.72 17.10 -9.54
CA GLN A 118 9.53 16.39 -10.80
C GLN A 118 9.33 14.90 -10.55
N PHE A 119 8.20 14.37 -11.02
CA PHE A 119 7.82 12.99 -10.77
C PHE A 119 7.20 12.38 -12.02
N THR A 120 7.57 11.13 -12.30
CA THR A 120 6.81 10.26 -13.17
C THR A 120 5.85 9.45 -12.30
N LEU A 121 4.55 9.54 -12.60
CA LEU A 121 3.50 8.85 -11.85
C LEU A 121 3.15 7.51 -12.52
N VAL A 122 2.72 6.55 -11.71
CA VAL A 122 2.10 5.33 -12.24
C VAL A 122 0.69 5.67 -12.72
N SER A 123 0.33 5.24 -13.93
CA SER A 123 -1.02 5.44 -14.46
C SER A 123 -1.99 4.42 -13.86
N ILE A 124 -2.47 4.70 -12.64
CA ILE A 124 -3.49 3.86 -11.99
C ILE A 124 -4.77 3.74 -12.84
N PRO A 125 -5.28 4.79 -13.53
CA PRO A 125 -6.39 4.63 -14.47
C PRO A 125 -6.12 3.58 -15.55
N ALA A 126 -4.94 3.59 -16.19
CA ALA A 126 -4.59 2.58 -17.20
C ALA A 126 -4.52 1.16 -16.61
N ILE A 127 -4.01 1.03 -15.38
CA ILE A 127 -4.05 -0.27 -14.66
C ILE A 127 -5.50 -0.74 -14.48
N LEU A 128 -6.40 0.15 -14.08
CA LEU A 128 -7.81 -0.20 -13.87
C LEU A 128 -8.55 -0.51 -15.19
N GLU A 129 -8.18 0.15 -16.30
CA GLU A 129 -8.67 -0.18 -17.65
C GLU A 129 -8.23 -1.58 -18.09
N ASN A 130 -6.95 -1.93 -17.84
CA ASN A 130 -6.38 -3.23 -18.21
C ASN A 130 -6.82 -4.37 -17.29
N HIS A 131 -7.28 -4.05 -16.08
CA HIS A 131 -7.75 -5.03 -15.09
C HIS A 131 -9.17 -4.71 -14.61
N PRO A 132 -10.19 -4.90 -15.48
CA PRO A 132 -11.57 -4.51 -15.19
C PRO A 132 -12.22 -5.31 -14.05
N THR A 133 -11.59 -6.39 -13.59
CA THR A 133 -12.04 -7.15 -12.41
C THR A 133 -11.79 -6.43 -11.08
N ILE A 134 -10.94 -5.39 -11.07
CA ILE A 134 -10.67 -4.58 -9.88
C ILE A 134 -11.91 -3.76 -9.54
N THR A 135 -12.50 -4.06 -8.39
CA THR A 135 -13.72 -3.38 -7.91
C THR A 135 -13.46 -2.55 -6.64
N HIS A 136 -12.28 -2.70 -6.04
CA HIS A 136 -11.88 -2.02 -4.82
C HIS A 136 -10.45 -1.50 -4.95
N VAL A 137 -10.24 -0.23 -4.63
CA VAL A 137 -8.93 0.42 -4.65
C VAL A 137 -8.67 1.11 -3.31
N TYR A 138 -7.53 0.82 -2.70
CA TYR A 138 -7.16 1.37 -1.41
C TYR A 138 -5.82 2.09 -1.47
N LEU A 139 -5.76 3.34 -1.01
CA LEU A 139 -4.49 4.04 -0.78
C LEU A 139 -4.02 3.79 0.66
N THR A 140 -2.80 3.28 0.89
CA THR A 140 -2.27 3.01 2.25
C THR A 140 -1.77 4.27 2.98
N ARG A 141 -2.48 5.37 2.79
CA ARG A 141 -2.18 6.68 3.34
C ARG A 141 -3.47 7.49 3.42
N GLN A 142 -3.66 8.17 4.55
CA GLN A 142 -4.64 9.24 4.65
C GLN A 142 -4.08 10.50 3.98
N THR A 143 -4.93 11.21 3.26
CA THR A 143 -4.55 12.43 2.53
C THR A 143 -5.44 13.59 2.97
N THR A 144 -4.86 14.72 3.36
CA THR A 144 -5.59 15.94 3.72
C THR A 144 -4.91 17.17 3.13
N ALA A 145 -5.50 17.73 2.07
CA ALA A 145 -5.11 18.97 1.38
C ALA A 145 -3.62 19.06 1.00
N ASP A 146 -2.95 17.93 0.76
CA ASP A 146 -1.51 17.85 0.57
C ASP A 146 -1.11 17.36 -0.82
N PHE A 147 0.21 17.34 -1.06
CA PHE A 147 0.85 16.77 -2.24
C PHE A 147 0.24 15.42 -2.63
N TRP A 148 0.00 14.54 -1.66
CA TRP A 148 -0.55 13.20 -1.88
C TRP A 148 -2.00 13.23 -2.31
N GLN A 149 -2.83 14.11 -1.73
CA GLN A 149 -4.21 14.29 -2.18
C GLN A 149 -4.28 14.70 -3.65
N GLN A 150 -3.39 15.57 -4.12
CA GLN A 150 -3.38 16.01 -5.52
C GLN A 150 -3.08 14.86 -6.49
N ARG A 151 -2.27 13.86 -6.09
CA ARG A 151 -2.01 12.66 -6.90
C ARG A 151 -3.14 11.64 -6.78
N TRP A 152 -3.81 11.58 -5.64
CA TRP A 152 -4.88 10.63 -5.38
C TRP A 152 -6.22 11.03 -5.99
N LEU A 153 -6.54 12.33 -6.02
CA LEU A 153 -7.83 12.83 -6.46
C LEU A 153 -8.21 12.44 -7.90
N PRO A 154 -7.30 12.45 -8.90
CA PRO A 154 -7.61 11.95 -10.24
C PRO A 154 -8.04 10.48 -10.24
N ILE A 155 -7.43 9.65 -9.38
CA ILE A 155 -7.75 8.23 -9.26
C ILE A 155 -9.14 8.07 -8.62
N VAL A 156 -9.46 8.86 -7.59
CA VAL A 156 -10.79 8.87 -6.99
C VAL A 156 -11.86 9.24 -8.03
N ARG A 157 -11.61 10.26 -8.87
CA ARG A 157 -12.54 10.65 -9.94
C ARG A 157 -12.77 9.51 -10.93
N TYR A 158 -11.68 8.92 -11.44
CA TYR A 158 -11.76 7.77 -12.34
C TYR A 158 -12.55 6.61 -11.72
N CYS A 159 -12.26 6.26 -10.46
CA CYS A 159 -12.97 5.19 -9.75
C CYS A 159 -14.47 5.50 -9.63
N ASN A 160 -14.84 6.74 -9.29
CA ASN A 160 -16.24 7.14 -9.17
C ASN A 160 -16.99 7.06 -10.49
N GLU A 161 -16.36 7.52 -11.59
CA GLU A 161 -16.93 7.46 -12.95
C GLU A 161 -17.14 6.01 -13.42
N ASN A 162 -16.33 5.08 -12.93
CA ASN A 162 -16.37 3.67 -13.30
C ASN A 162 -17.01 2.76 -12.23
N SER A 163 -17.69 3.32 -11.23
CA SER A 163 -18.32 2.57 -10.13
C SER A 163 -17.37 1.63 -9.35
N ILE A 164 -16.09 1.97 -9.30
CA ILE A 164 -15.05 1.28 -8.52
C ILE A 164 -15.01 1.89 -7.12
N LYS A 165 -15.04 1.07 -6.08
CA LYS A 165 -14.96 1.56 -4.70
C LYS A 165 -13.55 2.01 -4.40
N THR A 166 -13.40 3.20 -3.83
CA THR A 166 -12.10 3.79 -3.53
C THR A 166 -12.05 4.34 -2.11
N GLN A 167 -10.97 4.07 -1.38
CA GLN A 167 -10.83 4.51 0.02
C GLN A 167 -9.37 4.70 0.44
N THR A 168 -9.12 5.65 1.35
CA THR A 168 -7.82 5.76 2.03
C THR A 168 -7.80 4.92 3.30
N LEU A 169 -6.67 4.30 3.58
CA LEU A 169 -6.39 3.55 4.80
C LEU A 169 -5.38 4.30 5.68
N LEU A 170 -5.36 3.94 6.96
CA LEU A 170 -4.26 4.32 7.85
C LEU A 170 -2.95 3.73 7.33
N THR A 171 -1.85 4.49 7.38
CA THR A 171 -0.53 3.96 6.97
C THR A 171 -0.17 2.71 7.78
N PRO A 172 0.35 1.66 7.14
CA PRO A 172 0.84 0.48 7.85
C PRO A 172 2.23 0.73 8.46
N SER A 173 2.84 1.90 8.25
CA SER A 173 4.16 2.21 8.81
C SER A 173 4.10 2.53 10.30
N GLY A 174 5.26 2.49 10.96
CA GLY A 174 5.43 2.91 12.35
C GLY A 174 5.00 4.35 12.65
N SER A 175 4.84 5.19 11.62
CA SER A 175 4.36 6.57 11.78
C SER A 175 2.89 6.65 12.17
N ALA A 176 2.11 5.57 12.02
CA ALA A 176 0.73 5.52 12.53
C ALA A 176 0.64 5.72 14.06
N ARG A 177 1.74 5.55 14.80
CA ARG A 177 1.83 5.93 16.24
C ARG A 177 1.42 7.37 16.51
N PHE A 178 1.69 8.30 15.59
CA PHE A 178 1.32 9.72 15.75
C PHE A 178 -0.19 9.97 15.62
N GLN A 179 -0.95 8.96 15.19
CA GLN A 179 -2.40 9.01 15.05
C GLN A 179 -3.12 8.18 16.12
N MET A 180 -2.38 7.46 16.96
CA MET A 180 -2.94 6.69 18.07
C MET A 180 -3.43 7.63 19.17
N PRO A 181 -4.64 7.43 19.71
CA PRO A 181 -5.09 8.16 20.89
C PRO A 181 -4.17 7.88 22.08
N LYS A 182 -3.87 8.92 22.88
CA LYS A 182 -3.05 8.78 24.09
C LYS A 182 -3.83 8.03 25.17
N GLY A 183 -3.12 7.20 25.95
CA GLY A 183 -3.69 6.50 27.11
C GLY A 183 -4.54 5.27 26.79
N VAL A 184 -4.56 4.81 25.53
CA VAL A 184 -5.23 3.56 25.16
C VAL A 184 -4.26 2.40 25.27
N ASP A 185 -4.66 1.34 25.96
CA ASP A 185 -3.94 0.08 26.05
C ASP A 185 -4.18 -0.77 24.79
N ILE A 186 -3.56 -0.37 23.68
CA ILE A 186 -3.61 -1.10 22.41
C ILE A 186 -2.24 -1.04 21.74
N THR A 187 -1.81 -2.16 21.16
CA THR A 187 -0.56 -2.19 20.40
C THR A 187 -0.72 -1.43 19.08
N LEU A 188 0.37 -0.89 18.53
CA LEU A 188 0.31 -0.18 17.23
C LEU A 188 -0.27 -1.07 16.12
N ARG A 189 0.09 -2.35 16.07
CA ARG A 189 -0.42 -3.29 15.06
C ARG A 189 -1.94 -3.48 15.18
N ASP A 190 -2.46 -3.56 16.40
CA ASP A 190 -3.90 -3.74 16.64
C ASP A 190 -4.67 -2.46 16.37
N PHE A 191 -4.07 -1.30 16.66
CA PHE A 191 -4.62 -0.01 16.25
C PHE A 191 -4.75 0.08 14.73
N ILE A 192 -3.69 -0.26 13.97
CA ILE A 192 -3.73 -0.23 12.51
C ILE A 192 -4.78 -1.24 12.00
N PHE A 193 -4.78 -2.46 12.53
CA PHE A 193 -5.75 -3.50 12.18
C PHE A 193 -7.20 -3.03 12.39
N ASN A 194 -7.54 -2.49 13.55
CA ASN A 194 -8.90 -2.02 13.84
C ASN A 194 -9.32 -0.88 12.88
N ARG A 195 -8.40 0.02 12.53
CA ARG A 195 -8.66 1.09 11.56
C ARG A 195 -8.88 0.56 10.16
N TRP A 196 -8.11 -0.45 9.76
CA TRP A 196 -8.28 -1.13 8.48
C TRP A 196 -9.59 -1.90 8.45
N GLN A 197 -9.94 -2.67 9.49
CA GLN A 197 -11.18 -3.43 9.56
C GLN A 197 -12.43 -2.56 9.35
N ASN A 198 -12.43 -1.33 9.88
CA ASN A 198 -13.53 -0.38 9.70
C ASN A 198 -13.57 0.30 8.32
N SER A 199 -12.45 0.27 7.58
CA SER A 199 -12.30 0.94 6.28
C SER A 199 -12.24 -0.04 5.12
N TRP A 200 -11.94 -1.30 5.41
CA TRP A 200 -11.92 -2.38 4.47
C TRP A 200 -13.38 -2.72 4.17
N TYR A 201 -13.73 -2.75 2.89
CA TYR A 201 -15.09 -3.08 2.45
C TYR A 201 -15.66 -4.24 3.27
N PRO A 202 -16.93 -4.19 3.71
CA PRO A 202 -17.51 -5.25 4.53
C PRO A 202 -17.30 -6.58 3.83
N MET A 203 -16.43 -7.41 4.40
CA MET A 203 -16.41 -8.82 4.07
C MET A 203 -17.83 -9.29 4.33
N GLN A 204 -18.53 -9.73 3.29
CA GLN A 204 -19.78 -10.44 3.52
C GLN A 204 -19.43 -11.56 4.47
N THR A 205 -19.95 -11.48 5.69
CA THR A 205 -19.84 -12.51 6.72
C THR A 205 -20.69 -13.71 6.29
N SER A 206 -20.31 -14.35 5.19
CA SER A 206 -20.90 -15.60 4.71
C SER A 206 -20.24 -16.82 5.35
N ALA A 207 -19.07 -16.67 5.99
CA ALA A 207 -18.34 -17.80 6.58
C ALA A 207 -18.64 -18.09 8.07
N LEU A 208 -19.36 -17.22 8.80
CA LEU A 208 -19.66 -17.44 10.23
C LEU A 208 -21.11 -17.88 10.51
N LYS A 209 -21.98 -17.99 9.50
CA LYS A 209 -23.37 -18.45 9.67
C LYS A 209 -23.59 -19.96 9.47
N ASN A 210 -22.60 -20.70 8.98
CA ASN A 210 -22.75 -22.14 8.73
C ASN A 210 -22.32 -23.05 9.90
N SER A 211 -21.74 -22.51 10.96
CA SER A 211 -21.31 -23.30 12.13
C SER A 211 -22.37 -23.44 13.23
N GLN A 212 -23.54 -22.78 13.08
CA GLN A 212 -24.65 -22.85 14.06
C GLN A 212 -25.90 -23.56 13.53
N LYS A 213 -25.87 -24.15 12.32
CA LYS A 213 -27.02 -24.88 11.74
C LYS A 213 -26.89 -26.41 11.74
N LEU A 214 -25.89 -26.98 12.43
CA LEU A 214 -25.69 -28.43 12.54
C LEU A 214 -25.87 -28.96 13.98
N GLN A 215 -26.65 -28.25 14.81
CA GLN A 215 -27.13 -28.78 16.09
C GLN A 215 -28.63 -28.52 16.22
N ILE A 216 -29.44 -29.28 15.49
CA ILE A 216 -30.79 -29.72 15.89
C ILE A 216 -30.95 -31.14 15.37
#